data_AF-A0A8S8XRK4-F1
#
_entry.id   AF-A0A8S8XRK4-F1
#
_cell.length_a   1.000
_cell.length_b   1.000
_cell.length_c   1.000
_cell.angle_alpha   90.00
_cell.angle_beta   90.00
_cell.angle_gamma   90.00
#
_symmetry.space_group_name_H-M   'P 1'
#
loop_
_entity.id
_entity.type
_entity.pdbx_description
1 polymer ?
#
loop_
_entity_poly.entity_id
_entity_poly.type
_entity_poly.pdbx_seq_one_letter_code
_entity_poly.pdbx_strand_id
1 'polypeptide(L)'
;MGIRDFIETHYSHFNAGELAKCTDSLREFLDGGGRLMITLAGAMSTAEVGKSLAPAIRSQKVHAICCTGANLEEELFGLFSRSEYEHVPNWRHQSKEEDAELHQRGMNRVTDVAIPESTFTKVGIH
;
A
#
# COMPACT_ATOMS: atom_id res chain seq x y z
N MET A 1 -0.01 -19.05 19.66
CA MET A 1 -1.03 -19.17 18.60
C MET A 1 -0.47 -18.48 17.36
N GLY A 2 -0.43 -19.15 16.21
CA GLY A 2 -0.04 -18.50 14.95
C GLY A 2 -1.15 -17.60 14.41
N ILE A 3 -0.84 -16.69 13.48
CA ILE A 3 -1.87 -15.84 12.83
C ILE A 3 -2.93 -16.69 12.14
N ARG A 4 -2.53 -17.81 11.54
CA ARG A 4 -3.44 -18.78 10.92
C ARG A 4 -4.45 -19.31 11.94
N ASP A 5 -3.96 -19.90 13.03
CA ASP A 5 -4.81 -20.48 14.08
C ASP A 5 -5.75 -19.41 14.68
N PHE A 6 -5.26 -18.17 14.79
CA PHE A 6 -6.06 -17.04 15.25
C PHE A 6 -7.24 -16.75 14.30
N ILE A 7 -6.99 -16.67 13.00
CA ILE A 7 -8.04 -16.44 12.00
C ILE A 7 -9.05 -17.61 12.02
N GLU A 8 -8.57 -18.85 11.96
CA GLU A 8 -9.44 -20.03 11.96
C GLU A 8 -10.30 -20.12 13.23
N THR A 9 -9.77 -19.71 14.38
CA THR A 9 -10.49 -19.77 15.67
C THR A 9 -11.48 -18.61 15.84
N HIS A 10 -11.11 -17.40 15.43
CA HIS A 10 -11.86 -16.19 15.81
C HIS A 10 -12.70 -15.59 14.68
N TYR A 11 -12.41 -15.88 13.42
CA TYR A 11 -13.04 -15.21 12.27
C TYR A 11 -14.13 -16.10 11.65
N SER A 12 -15.26 -16.25 12.37
CA SER A 12 -16.33 -17.18 11.97
C SER A 12 -17.42 -16.58 11.07
N HIS A 13 -17.73 -15.28 11.21
CA HIS A 13 -18.91 -14.67 10.58
C HIS A 13 -18.65 -13.27 10.01
N PHE A 14 -19.56 -12.79 9.16
CA PHE A 14 -19.51 -11.48 8.50
C PHE A 14 -18.17 -11.27 7.75
N ASN A 15 -17.67 -10.03 7.71
CA ASN A 15 -16.42 -9.70 7.03
C ASN A 15 -15.21 -10.49 7.58
N ALA A 16 -15.23 -10.87 8.86
CA ALA A 16 -14.17 -11.71 9.42
C ALA A 16 -14.22 -13.12 8.80
N GLY A 17 -15.40 -13.74 8.77
CA GLY A 17 -15.61 -15.04 8.12
C GLY A 17 -15.27 -15.04 6.64
N GLU A 18 -15.61 -13.97 5.91
CA GLU A 18 -15.24 -13.84 4.49
C GLU A 18 -13.72 -13.72 4.30
N LEU A 19 -13.01 -13.04 5.21
CA LEU A 19 -11.55 -12.98 5.19
C LEU A 19 -10.92 -14.37 5.43
N ALA A 20 -11.47 -15.16 6.36
CA ALA A 20 -11.00 -16.52 6.60
C ALA A 20 -11.17 -17.40 5.34
N LYS A 21 -12.38 -17.41 4.74
CA LYS A 21 -12.66 -18.14 3.50
C LYS A 21 -11.78 -17.70 2.33
N CYS A 22 -11.56 -16.40 2.18
CA CYS A 22 -10.67 -15.85 1.15
C CYS A 22 -9.22 -16.33 1.35
N THR A 23 -8.76 -16.36 2.60
CA THR A 23 -7.41 -16.85 2.94
C THR A 23 -7.23 -18.31 2.54
N ASP A 24 -8.21 -19.17 2.85
CA ASP A 24 -8.15 -20.60 2.50
C ASP A 24 -8.19 -20.81 0.98
N SER A 25 -9.11 -20.14 0.30
CA SER A 25 -9.24 -20.18 -1.17
C SER A 25 -7.96 -19.75 -1.89
N LEU A 26 -7.33 -18.65 -1.45
CA LEU A 26 -6.06 -18.19 -2.03
C LEU A 26 -4.93 -19.19 -1.82
N ARG A 27 -4.90 -19.88 -0.67
CA ARG A 27 -3.89 -20.89 -0.39
C ARG A 27 -4.07 -22.11 -1.26
N GLU A 28 -5.28 -22.65 -1.35
CA GLU A 28 -5.58 -23.77 -2.24
C GLU A 28 -5.20 -23.47 -3.69
N PHE A 29 -5.50 -22.27 -4.17
CA PHE A 29 -5.12 -21.83 -5.52
C PHE A 29 -3.60 -21.79 -5.71
N LEU A 30 -2.85 -21.24 -4.76
CA LEU A 30 -1.39 -21.17 -4.81
C LEU A 30 -0.73 -22.55 -4.66
N ASP A 31 -1.23 -23.40 -3.77
CA ASP A 31 -0.74 -24.76 -3.53
C ASP A 31 -1.02 -25.66 -4.74
N GLY A 32 -2.08 -25.36 -5.51
CA GLY A 32 -2.36 -25.96 -6.82
C GLY A 32 -1.47 -25.45 -7.97
N GLY A 33 -0.45 -24.63 -7.70
CA GLY A 33 0.45 -24.06 -8.71
C GLY A 33 -0.08 -22.82 -9.41
N GLY A 34 -1.19 -22.26 -8.94
CA GLY A 34 -1.73 -20.98 -9.41
C GLY A 34 -0.83 -19.80 -9.09
N ARG A 35 -1.01 -18.70 -9.81
CA ARG A 35 -0.32 -17.42 -9.55
C ARG A 35 -1.30 -16.26 -9.63
N LEU A 36 -1.17 -15.32 -8.70
CA LEU A 36 -2.11 -14.22 -8.51
C LEU A 36 -1.89 -13.10 -9.53
N MET A 37 -3.00 -12.53 -10.00
CA MET A 37 -3.05 -11.20 -10.59
C MET A 37 -3.70 -10.27 -9.57
N ILE A 38 -3.04 -9.15 -9.26
CA ILE A 38 -3.50 -8.19 -8.26
C ILE A 38 -3.90 -6.88 -8.92
N THR A 39 -5.06 -6.35 -8.59
CA THR A 39 -5.50 -5.01 -8.98
C THR A 39 -5.39 -4.08 -7.78
N LEU A 40 -4.66 -2.97 -7.91
CA LEU A 40 -4.46 -2.00 -6.83
C LEU A 40 -5.33 -0.76 -7.01
N ALA A 41 -5.95 -0.33 -5.91
CA ALA A 41 -6.57 0.98 -5.81
C ALA A 41 -5.50 2.09 -5.81
N GLY A 42 -5.92 3.35 -5.86
CA GLY A 42 -5.02 4.49 -5.66
C GLY A 42 -4.43 4.51 -4.25
N ALA A 43 -3.28 5.17 -4.08
CA ALA A 43 -2.57 5.36 -2.80
C ALA A 43 -2.14 4.07 -2.07
N MET A 44 -2.20 2.89 -2.72
CA MET A 44 -1.78 1.64 -2.11
C MET A 44 -0.26 1.53 -2.00
N SER A 45 0.47 2.17 -2.93
CA SER A 45 1.91 2.47 -2.78
C SER A 45 2.17 3.28 -1.52
N THR A 46 1.35 4.28 -1.23
CA THR A 46 1.55 5.20 -0.09
C THR A 46 1.33 4.47 1.21
N ALA A 47 0.32 3.60 1.22
CA ALA A 47 0.05 2.62 2.28
C ALA A 47 1.10 1.49 2.37
N GLU A 48 2.16 1.56 1.58
CA GLU A 48 3.33 0.68 1.63
C GLU A 48 3.04 -0.79 1.33
N VAL A 49 2.00 -1.07 0.53
CA VAL A 49 1.64 -2.45 0.15
C VAL A 49 2.80 -3.20 -0.53
N GLY A 50 3.73 -2.46 -1.12
CA GLY A 50 4.98 -2.98 -1.71
C GLY A 50 5.79 -3.86 -0.75
N LYS A 51 5.75 -3.60 0.56
CA LYS A 51 6.43 -4.43 1.58
C LYS A 51 5.92 -5.88 1.60
N SER A 52 4.62 -6.06 1.37
CA SER A 52 3.98 -7.39 1.28
C SER A 52 4.05 -7.97 -0.13
N LEU A 53 3.92 -7.14 -1.17
CA LEU A 53 3.93 -7.60 -2.56
C LEU A 53 5.32 -8.01 -3.03
N ALA A 54 6.38 -7.28 -2.67
CA ALA A 54 7.73 -7.56 -3.12
C ALA A 54 8.21 -9.00 -2.82
N PRO A 55 8.07 -9.55 -1.59
CA PRO A 55 8.39 -10.96 -1.35
C PRO A 55 7.45 -11.93 -2.07
N ALA A 56 6.18 -11.59 -2.27
CA ALA A 56 5.23 -12.42 -3.02
C ALA A 56 5.57 -12.51 -4.52
N ILE A 57 6.03 -11.40 -5.12
CA ILE A 57 6.54 -11.35 -6.50
C ILE A 57 7.83 -12.18 -6.61
N ARG A 58 8.80 -11.97 -5.70
CA ARG A 58 10.08 -12.72 -5.71
C ARG A 58 9.87 -14.22 -5.55
N SER A 59 8.85 -14.64 -4.81
CA SER A 59 8.45 -16.04 -4.65
C SER A 59 7.49 -16.56 -5.73
N GLN A 60 7.29 -15.81 -6.82
CA GLN A 60 6.44 -16.19 -7.96
C GLN A 60 4.96 -16.43 -7.63
N LYS A 61 4.49 -15.98 -6.46
CA LYS A 61 3.07 -16.06 -6.06
C LYS A 61 2.22 -15.01 -6.75
N VAL A 62 2.80 -13.86 -7.09
CA VAL A 62 2.16 -12.78 -7.87
C VAL A 62 2.81 -12.72 -9.23
N HIS A 63 2.00 -12.85 -10.28
CA HIS A 63 2.45 -12.86 -11.68
C HIS A 63 2.20 -11.53 -12.38
N ALA A 64 1.14 -10.82 -12.01
CA ALA A 64 0.78 -9.54 -12.63
C ALA A 64 0.19 -8.57 -11.60
N ILE A 65 0.45 -7.29 -11.81
CA ILE A 65 -0.18 -6.19 -11.07
C ILE A 65 -0.79 -5.23 -12.09
N CYS A 66 -2.06 -4.90 -11.89
CA CYS A 66 -2.74 -3.82 -12.59
C CYS A 66 -2.92 -2.66 -11.59
N CYS A 67 -2.36 -1.51 -11.91
CA CYS A 67 -2.42 -0.33 -11.06
C CYS A 67 -2.41 0.95 -11.90
N THR A 68 -2.70 2.08 -11.27
CA THR A 68 -2.53 3.40 -11.87
C THR A 68 -1.05 3.80 -11.93
N GLY A 69 -0.70 4.74 -12.83
CA GLY A 69 0.66 5.27 -12.92
C GLY A 69 1.19 5.83 -11.59
N ALA A 70 0.33 6.50 -10.82
CA ALA A 70 0.67 7.06 -9.51
C ALA A 70 1.24 6.01 -8.52
N ASN A 71 0.72 4.77 -8.53
CA ASN A 71 1.27 3.73 -7.65
C ASN A 71 2.72 3.35 -8.03
N LEU A 72 3.04 3.37 -9.32
CA LEU A 72 4.38 3.04 -9.80
C LEU A 72 5.36 4.18 -9.54
N GLU A 73 4.95 5.41 -9.87
CA GLU A 73 5.72 6.62 -9.63
C GLU A 73 6.09 6.76 -8.15
N GLU A 74 5.11 6.57 -7.26
CA GLU A 74 5.33 6.75 -5.84
C GLU A 74 6.17 5.62 -5.19
N GLU A 75 6.05 4.37 -5.66
CA GLU A 75 6.97 3.33 -5.18
C GLU A 75 8.43 3.61 -5.61
N LEU A 76 8.64 4.20 -6.79
CA LEU A 76 9.97 4.63 -7.24
C LEU A 76 10.50 5.79 -6.38
N PHE A 77 9.66 6.79 -6.13
CA PHE A 77 9.93 7.91 -5.22
C PHE A 77 10.29 7.47 -3.81
N GLY A 78 9.54 6.49 -3.28
CA GLY A 78 9.78 5.89 -1.98
C GLY A 78 11.15 5.22 -1.84
N LEU A 79 11.86 4.93 -2.94
CA LEU A 79 13.26 4.46 -2.83
C LEU A 79 14.21 5.56 -2.36
N PHE A 80 13.89 6.83 -2.61
CA PHE A 80 14.81 7.95 -2.38
C PHE A 80 14.43 8.84 -1.21
N SER A 81 13.13 9.00 -0.93
CA SER A 81 12.67 10.05 0.01
C SER A 81 11.64 9.56 1.02
N ARG A 82 11.43 8.25 1.18
CA ARG A 82 10.41 7.73 2.12
C ARG A 82 10.66 8.12 3.58
N SER A 83 11.91 8.39 3.95
CA SER A 83 12.29 8.94 5.26
C SER A 83 11.85 10.39 5.48
N GLU A 84 11.52 11.11 4.41
CA GLU A 84 11.06 12.50 4.42
C GLU A 84 9.52 12.59 4.43
N TYR A 85 8.81 11.45 4.43
CA TYR A 85 7.34 11.44 4.47
C TYR A 85 6.86 11.79 5.88
N GLU A 86 5.79 12.57 5.97
CA GLU A 86 5.24 13.03 7.24
C GLU A 86 3.85 12.43 7.46
N HIS A 87 3.57 11.99 8.69
CA HIS A 87 2.25 11.51 9.07
C HIS A 87 1.34 12.69 9.46
N VAL A 88 0.12 12.70 8.93
CA VAL A 88 -0.92 13.71 9.15
C VAL A 88 -2.04 13.11 10.01
N PRO A 89 -1.98 13.23 11.34
CA PRO A 89 -2.86 12.48 12.25
C PRO A 89 -4.34 12.83 12.12
N ASN A 90 -4.66 14.10 11.83
CA ASN A 90 -6.05 14.61 11.77
C ASN A 90 -6.54 14.83 10.32
N TRP A 91 -6.00 14.09 9.35
CA TRP A 91 -6.27 14.31 7.92
C TRP A 91 -7.75 14.35 7.49
N ARG A 92 -8.65 13.70 8.24
CA ARG A 92 -10.11 13.71 7.98
C ARG A 92 -10.78 15.03 8.34
N HIS A 93 -10.17 15.79 9.23
CA HIS A 93 -10.69 17.07 9.73
C HIS A 93 -9.72 18.22 9.45
N GLN A 94 -8.80 18.03 8.51
CA GLN A 94 -7.78 19.01 8.18
C GLN A 94 -8.41 20.27 7.59
N SER A 95 -7.97 21.42 8.10
CA SER A 95 -8.43 22.72 7.65
C SER A 95 -7.76 23.12 6.34
N LYS A 96 -8.32 24.14 5.67
CA LYS A 96 -7.72 24.70 4.46
C LYS A 96 -6.38 25.35 4.78
N GLU A 97 -6.27 25.94 5.96
CA GLU A 97 -5.06 26.60 6.45
C GLU A 97 -3.94 25.57 6.70
N GLU A 98 -4.26 24.43 7.30
CA GLU A 98 -3.31 23.32 7.50
C GLU A 98 -2.83 22.72 6.16
N ASP A 99 -3.73 22.56 5.18
CA ASP A 99 -3.35 22.15 3.83
C ASP A 99 -2.49 23.21 3.12
N ALA A 100 -2.76 24.50 3.34
CA ALA A 100 -1.95 25.58 2.82
C ALA A 100 -0.54 25.63 3.46
N GLU A 101 -0.41 25.30 4.74
CA GLU A 101 0.88 25.18 5.44
C GLU A 101 1.71 24.02 4.87
N LEU A 102 1.08 22.88 4.59
CA LEU A 102 1.76 21.76 3.90
C LEU A 102 2.23 22.19 2.51
N HIS A 103 1.39 22.88 1.75
CA HIS A 103 1.76 23.38 0.44
C HIS A 103 2.91 24.39 0.49
N GLN A 104 2.91 25.32 1.45
CA GLN A 104 4.01 26.27 1.66
C GLN A 104 5.35 25.59 1.97
N ARG A 105 5.30 24.40 2.59
CA ARG A 105 6.46 23.56 2.87
C ARG A 105 6.85 22.65 1.69
N GLY A 106 6.13 22.73 0.57
CA GLY A 106 6.33 21.87 -0.60
C GLY A 106 5.95 20.42 -0.33
N MET A 107 4.89 20.19 0.45
CA MET A 107 4.41 18.86 0.81
C MET A 107 3.05 18.57 0.15
N ASN A 108 2.99 17.50 -0.63
CA ASN A 108 1.77 16.98 -1.23
C ASN A 108 1.12 15.95 -0.33
N ARG A 109 -0.15 16.14 0.03
CA ARG A 109 -0.85 15.23 0.93
C ARG A 109 -1.63 14.15 0.18
N VAL A 110 -1.45 12.91 0.61
CA VAL A 110 -2.23 11.73 0.25
C VAL A 110 -2.78 11.13 1.55
N THR A 111 -4.09 11.30 1.79
CA THR A 111 -4.74 10.90 3.05
C THR A 111 -4.01 11.43 4.29
N ASP A 112 -3.48 10.53 5.11
CA ASP A 112 -2.73 10.69 6.34
C ASP A 112 -1.21 10.79 6.13
N VAL A 113 -0.75 10.97 4.90
CA VAL A 113 0.67 11.06 4.56
C VAL A 113 0.93 12.31 3.75
N ALA A 114 1.96 13.07 4.09
CA ALA A 114 2.46 14.18 3.30
C ALA A 114 3.83 13.82 2.69
N ILE A 115 3.97 14.05 1.39
CA ILE A 115 5.08 13.62 0.54
C ILE A 115 5.80 14.86 0.00
N PRO A 116 7.12 15.00 0.16
CA PRO A 116 7.84 16.16 -0.37
C PRO A 116 7.77 16.24 -1.90
N GLU A 117 7.45 17.41 -2.44
CA GLU A 117 7.47 17.69 -3.89
C GLU A 117 8.87 17.51 -4.50
N SER A 118 9.91 17.78 -3.70
CA SER A 118 11.32 17.58 -4.11
C SER A 118 11.63 16.12 -4.48
N THR A 119 10.80 15.18 -4.04
CA THR A 119 10.91 13.77 -4.43
C THR A 119 10.80 13.58 -5.94
N PHE A 120 9.91 14.34 -6.60
CA PHE A 120 9.69 14.25 -8.05
C PHE A 120 10.89 14.79 -8.84
N THR A 121 11.59 15.79 -8.31
CA THR A 121 12.79 16.36 -8.95
C THR A 121 14.03 15.50 -8.74
N LYS A 122 14.15 14.78 -7.62
CA LYS A 122 15.28 13.86 -7.35
C LYS A 122 15.33 12.66 -8.30
N VAL A 123 14.19 12.25 -8.88
CA VAL A 123 14.11 11.15 -9.86
C VAL A 123 14.27 11.62 -11.31
N GLY A 124 14.25 12.94 -11.54
CA GLY A 124 14.56 13.55 -12.83
C GLY A 124 16.05 13.49 -13.15
N ILE A 125 16.38 12.72 -14.19
CA ILE A 125 17.65 12.61 -14.91
C ILE A 125 18.48 13.91 -14.88
N HIS A 126 19.72 13.81 -14.37
CA HIS A 126 20.84 14.65 -14.81
C HIS A 126 21.37 14.16 -16.15
#